data_AF-A0A4D4MP76-F1
#
_entry.id   AF-A0A4D4MP76-F1
#
_cell.length_a   1.000
_cell.length_b   1.000
_cell.length_c   1.000
_cell.angle_alpha   90.00
_cell.angle_beta   90.00
_cell.angle_gamma   90.00
#
_symmetry.space_group_name_H-M   'P 1'
#
loop_
_entity.id
_entity.type
_entity.pdbx_description
1 polymer ?
#
loop_
_entity_poly.entity_id
_entity_poly.type
_entity_poly.pdbx_seq_one_letter_code
_entity_poly.pdbx_strand_id
1 'polypeptide(L)' 'MTHNRRLKAMRLAIALLDSGVYVPNQARNETIRSTAETIGVHPPSDTTCHMVRALIRYSR' A
#
# COMPACT_ATOMS: atom_id res chain seq x y z
N MET A 1 19.63 -5.47 2.39
CA MET A 1 18.18 -5.40 2.11
C MET A 1 17.95 -4.45 0.95
N THR A 2 17.56 -4.95 -0.22
CA THR A 2 17.31 -4.13 -1.41
C THR A 2 16.03 -3.31 -1.22
N HIS A 3 16.13 -1.98 -1.26
CA HIS A 3 14.99 -1.06 -1.14
C HIS A 3 14.16 -1.01 -2.44
N ASN A 4 13.48 -2.11 -2.78
CA ASN A 4 12.58 -2.13 -3.93
C ASN A 4 11.21 -1.53 -3.57
N ARG A 5 11.09 -0.21 -3.74
CA ARG A 5 9.85 0.56 -3.47
C ARG A 5 8.64 0.03 -4.23
N ARG A 6 8.82 -0.47 -5.46
CA ARG A 6 7.74 -1.05 -6.27
C ARG A 6 7.22 -2.34 -5.67
N LEU A 7 8.12 -3.26 -5.30
CA LEU A 7 7.74 -4.52 -4.65
C LEU A 7 7.04 -4.27 -3.31
N LYS A 8 7.56 -3.32 -2.51
CA LYS A 8 6.92 -2.91 -1.25
C LYS A 8 5.50 -2.37 -1.50
N ALA A 9 5.32 -1.51 -2.50
CA ALA A 9 4.02 -0.97 -2.87
C ALA A 9 3.05 -2.05 -3.36
N MET A 10 3.51 -3.01 -4.17
CA MET A 10 2.66 -4.11 -4.66
C MET A 10 2.16 -4.99 -3.52
N ARG A 11 3.04 -5.40 -2.60
CA ARG A 11 2.65 -6.19 -1.42
C ARG A 11 1.60 -5.48 -0.57
N LEU A 12 1.76 -4.17 -0.39
CA LEU A 12 0.83 -3.38 0.41
C LEU A 12 -0.50 -3.14 -0.31
N ALA A 13 -0.50 -2.96 -1.63
CA ALA A 13 -1.71 -2.86 -2.43
C ALA A 13 -2.55 -4.15 -2.36
N ILE A 14 -1.93 -5.32 -2.45
CA ILE A 14 -2.61 -6.61 -2.29
C ILE A 14 -3.26 -6.72 -0.91
N ALA A 15 -2.50 -6.46 0.16
CA ALA A 15 -3.02 -6.53 1.53
C ALA A 15 -4.21 -5.57 1.77
N LEU A 16 -4.19 -4.39 1.16
CA LEU A 16 -5.30 -3.45 1.20
C LEU A 16 -6.54 -3.98 0.48
N LEU A 17 -6.37 -4.55 -0.71
CA LEU A 17 -7.47 -5.17 -1.46
C LEU A 17 -8.08 -6.33 -0.67
N ASP A 18 -7.25 -7.19 -0.08
CA ASP A 18 -7.71 -8.31 0.76
C ASP A 18 -8.44 -7.84 2.03
N SER A 19 -8.10 -6.64 2.53
CA SER A 19 -8.73 -6.01 3.70
C SER A 19 -9.97 -5.17 3.37
N GLY A 20 -10.40 -5.11 2.10
CA GLY A 20 -11.61 -4.38 1.70
C GLY A 20 -11.40 -2.96 1.17
N VAL A 21 -10.14 -2.53 0.97
CA VAL A 21 -9.80 -1.21 0.43
C VAL A 21 -9.65 -1.29 -1.08
N TYR A 22 -10.75 -1.07 -1.79
CA TYR A 22 -10.85 -1.30 -3.25
C TYR A 22 -10.67 -0.05 -4.10
N VAL A 23 -10.77 1.15 -3.51
CA VAL A 23 -10.62 2.40 -4.25
C VAL A 23 -9.54 3.30 -3.65
N PRO A 24 -8.81 4.09 -4.46
CA PRO A 24 -7.70 4.91 -3.97
C PRO A 24 -8.06 5.90 -2.86
N ASN A 25 -9.31 6.37 -2.81
CA ASN A 25 -9.79 7.29 -1.78
C ASN A 25 -9.91 6.64 -0.38
N GLN A 26 -10.08 5.32 -0.31
CA GLN A 26 -10.07 4.56 0.94
C GLN A 26 -8.64 4.31 1.44
N ALA A 27 -7.66 4.25 0.53
CA ALA A 27 -6.25 4.04 0.83
C ALA A 27 -5.56 5.34 1.31
N ARG A 28 -6.00 5.90 2.44
CA ARG A 28 -5.35 7.08 3.06
C ARG A 28 -3.99 6.72 3.67
N ASN A 29 -3.15 7.70 3.97
CA ASN A 29 -1.77 7.43 4.42
C ASN A 29 -1.77 6.63 5.73
N GLU A 30 -2.66 6.98 6.65
CA GLU A 30 -2.90 6.28 7.91
C GLU A 30 -3.34 4.83 7.68
N THR A 31 -4.27 4.58 6.75
CA THR A 31 -4.71 3.22 6.40
C THR A 31 -3.56 2.40 5.85
N ILE A 32 -2.80 2.96 4.90
CA ILE A 32 -1.65 2.30 4.28
C ILE A 32 -0.57 1.97 5.32
N ARG A 33 -0.28 2.91 6.23
CA ARG A 33 0.72 2.72 7.30
C ARG A 33 0.25 1.69 8.33
N SER A 34 -1.02 1.74 8.74
CA SER A 34 -1.62 0.74 9.64
C SER A 34 -1.61 -0.66 9.02
N THR A 35 -2.00 -0.81 7.75
CA THR A 35 -1.89 -2.10 7.06
C THR A 35 -0.45 -2.59 6.98
N ALA A 36 0.52 -1.68 6.76
CA ALA A 36 1.94 -2.05 6.76
C ALA A 36 2.36 -2.62 8.13
N GLU A 37 1.92 -2.03 9.23
CA GLU A 37 2.13 -2.55 10.58
C GLU A 37 1.47 -3.93 10.76
N THR A 38 0.22 -4.10 10.32
CA THR A 38 -0.51 -5.38 10.38
C THR A 38 0.24 -6.52 9.67
N ILE A 39 0.88 -6.24 8.53
CA ILE A 39 1.62 -7.25 7.75
C ILE A 39 3.13 -7.31 8.10
N GLY A 40 3.57 -6.65 9.17
CA GLY A 40 4.96 -6.67 9.63
C GLY A 40 5.95 -5.95 8.70
N VAL A 41 5.48 -4.98 7.91
CA VAL A 41 6.29 -4.17 7.00
C VAL A 41 6.60 -2.81 7.65
N HIS A 42 7.88 -2.44 7.68
CA HIS A 42 8.30 -1.12 8.16
C HIS A 42 7.51 0.01 7.46
N PRO A 43 7.13 1.10 8.16
CA PRO A 43 6.29 2.16 7.60
C PRO A 43 6.71 2.61 6.19
N PRO A 44 5.76 2.75 5.25
CA PRO A 44 6.04 3.30 3.93
C PRO A 44 6.24 4.82 3.97
N SER A 45 7.09 5.33 3.07
CA SER A 45 7.17 6.77 2.82
C SER A 45 5.97 7.25 2.02
N ASP A 46 5.75 8.57 1.98
CA ASP A 46 4.63 9.16 1.23
C ASP A 46 4.69 8.84 -0.27
N THR A 47 5.90 8.76 -0.84
CA THR A 47 6.08 8.29 -2.22
C THR A 47 5.56 6.86 -2.40
N THR A 48 5.85 5.96 -1.45
CA THR A 48 5.34 4.59 -1.50
C THR A 48 3.82 4.56 -1.33
N CYS A 49 3.24 5.39 -0.47
CA CYS A 49 1.78 5.53 -0.35
C CYS A 49 1.13 5.98 -1.67
N HIS A 50 1.75 6.93 -2.38
CA HIS A 50 1.28 7.32 -3.72
C HIS A 50 1.35 6.16 -4.72
N MET A 51 2.42 5.36 -4.71
CA MET A 51 2.54 4.19 -5.58
C MET A 51 1.44 3.16 -5.28
N VAL A 52 1.13 2.90 -4.02
CA VAL A 52 0.03 2.00 -3.61
C VAL A 52 -1.30 2.47 -4.19
N ARG A 53 -1.63 3.75 -4.06
CA ARG A 53 -2.87 4.33 -4.62
C ARG A 53 -2.93 4.23 -6.15
N ALA A 54 -1.78 4.42 -6.82
CA ALA A 54 -1.70 4.25 -8.26
C ALA A 54 -1.99 2.80 -8.66
N LEU A 55 -1.44 1.82 -7.93
CA LEU A 55 -1.67 0.40 -8.20
C LEU A 55 -3.14 0.00 -8.02
N ILE A 56 -3.80 0.44 -6.94
CA ILE A 56 -5.23 0.18 -6.69
C ILE A 56 -6.11 0.77 -7.81
N ARG A 57 -5.71 1.90 -8.41
CA ARG A 57 -6.46 2.49 -9.55
C ARG A 57 -6.41 1.60 -10.79
N TYR A 58 -5.30 0.91 -11.03
CA TYR A 58 -5.06 0.08 -12.22
C TYR A 58 -5.44 -1.40 -12.03
N SER A 59 -5.74 -1.84 -10.81
CA SER A 59 -6.24 -3.20 -10.54
C SER A 59 -7.74 -3.38 -10.86
N ARG A 60 -8.33 -2.41 -11.56
CA ARG A 60 -9.73 -2.38 -11.99
C ARG A 60 -9.78 -2.22 -13.50
#